data_AF-A0A949FRY2-F1
#
_entry.id   AF-A0A949FRY2-F1
#
_cell.length_a   1.000
_cell.length_b   1.000
_cell.length_c   1.000
_cell.angle_alpha   90.00
_cell.angle_beta   90.00
_cell.angle_gamma   90.00
#
_symmetry.space_group_name_H-M   'P 1'
#
loop_
_entity.id
_entity.type
_entity.pdbx_description
1 polymer ?
#
loop_
_entity_poly.entity_id
_entity_poly.type
_entity_poly.pdbx_seq_one_letter_code
_entity_poly.pdbx_strand_id
1 'polypeptide(L)'
;SSKGGALPKLYAFDSLMSEVRRWLSDLISRKVREERIEQFGLGDVDPQVLAWVDSPVEVLPNRPVDGENPKASQSTSDALKAMFLPFGVMMLMFMVILMAAQPMLESAMEEKTLRISEVLIGSVTPTQLMGGKLLGNVAGSMVIFLLYGCGGIFVLSQQRMLGDLPASLIPWFILFQILGVLFFSSIFLVVGASVNELKEAQSLLLPVWMFLMAPVMVWFIAVRDPNGLVATALSFFPPSCPMTMVLRLASGTAVPWWQPFVAAAMMMVATSAMVVLAGRIYRVGLLKTDGVRSILQLVRRAGQSI
;
A
#
# COMPACT_ATOMS: atom_id res chain seq x y z
N SER A 1 51.20 -7.56 21.62
CA SER A 1 50.22 -8.65 21.51
C SER A 1 48.93 -8.24 22.22
N SER A 2 47.82 -8.23 21.46
CA SER A 2 46.40 -8.20 21.85
C SER A 2 45.89 -7.12 22.84
N LYS A 3 44.99 -6.26 22.36
CA LYS A 3 43.67 -6.01 22.96
C LYS A 3 42.79 -5.19 22.01
N GLY A 4 41.62 -5.74 21.68
CA GLY A 4 40.57 -5.06 20.92
C GLY A 4 39.91 -3.94 21.72
N GLY A 5 39.55 -2.87 21.03
CA GLY A 5 38.66 -1.83 21.49
C GLY A 5 37.59 -1.61 20.44
N ALA A 6 36.35 -2.00 20.75
CA ALA A 6 35.19 -1.83 19.89
C ALA A 6 34.94 -0.32 19.65
N LEU A 7 34.79 0.08 18.39
CA LEU A 7 34.40 1.44 18.03
C LEU A 7 32.86 1.58 18.02
N PRO A 8 32.31 2.70 18.54
CA PRO A 8 30.88 2.88 18.72
C PRO A 8 30.17 3.16 17.40
N LYS A 9 29.04 2.50 17.17
CA LYS A 9 28.14 2.76 16.03
C LYS A 9 27.27 3.98 16.35
N LEU A 10 27.46 5.08 15.63
CA LEU A 10 26.59 6.25 15.68
C LEU A 10 25.88 6.41 14.33
N TYR A 11 24.55 6.26 14.36
CA TYR A 11 23.65 6.64 13.28
C TYR A 11 23.26 8.10 13.51
N ALA A 12 23.41 8.96 12.49
CA ALA A 12 22.87 10.32 12.55
C ALA A 12 22.31 10.77 11.21
N PHE A 13 21.05 11.19 11.30
CA PHE A 13 20.17 11.83 10.34
C PHE A 13 20.66 13.25 9.97
N ASP A 14 20.15 13.75 8.84
CA ASP A 14 20.26 15.10 8.27
C ASP A 14 21.52 15.48 7.47
N SER A 15 21.30 15.62 6.16
CA SER A 15 22.29 15.93 5.12
C SER A 15 22.94 17.31 5.26
N LEU A 16 22.27 18.30 5.87
CA LEU A 16 22.76 19.69 5.88
C LEU A 16 23.93 19.93 6.85
N MET A 17 23.95 19.23 8.00
CA MET A 17 25.06 19.30 8.94
C MET A 17 26.28 18.49 8.50
N SER A 18 26.10 17.55 7.56
CA SER A 18 27.18 16.67 7.09
C SER A 18 28.19 17.39 6.20
N GLU A 19 27.73 18.36 5.39
CA GLU A 19 28.60 19.17 4.53
C GLU A 19 29.36 20.23 5.31
N VAL A 20 28.70 20.92 6.25
CA VAL A 20 29.37 21.87 7.15
C VAL A 20 30.40 21.15 8.02
N ARG A 21 30.08 19.95 8.51
CA ARG A 21 31.02 19.13 9.30
C ARG A 21 32.19 18.59 8.46
N ARG A 22 31.97 18.19 7.21
CA ARG A 22 33.04 17.77 6.29
C ARG A 22 33.97 18.94 5.98
N TRP A 23 33.43 20.12 5.68
CA TRP A 23 34.21 21.31 5.40
C TRP A 23 35.04 21.75 6.61
N LEU A 24 34.44 21.76 7.82
CA LEU A 24 35.16 22.09 9.06
C LEU A 24 36.25 21.05 9.37
N SER A 25 35.97 19.76 9.16
CA SER A 25 36.95 18.71 9.39
C SER A 25 38.14 18.78 8.45
N ASP A 26 37.93 19.20 7.19
CA ASP A 26 39.01 19.32 6.20
C ASP A 26 39.93 20.50 6.53
N LEU A 27 39.36 21.62 7.00
CA LEU A 27 40.10 22.81 7.42
C LEU A 27 40.93 22.58 8.69
N ILE A 28 40.34 21.93 9.70
CA ILE A 28 41.03 21.60 10.95
C ILE A 28 42.13 20.55 10.70
N SER A 29 41.87 19.57 9.84
CA SER A 29 42.84 18.52 9.49
C SER A 29 44.04 19.06 8.71
N ARG A 30 43.88 20.14 7.93
CA ARG A 30 45.01 20.80 7.23
C ARG A 30 45.90 21.57 8.20
N LYS A 31 45.33 22.31 9.15
CA LYS A 31 46.12 23.08 10.14
C LYS A 31 46.84 22.21 11.16
N VAL A 32 46.20 21.13 11.62
CA VAL A 32 46.82 20.15 12.53
C VAL A 32 47.87 19.29 11.80
N ARG A 33 47.81 19.19 10.47
CA ARG A 33 48.81 18.49 9.63
C ARG A 33 50.09 19.33 9.47
N GLU A 34 49.98 20.65 9.30
CA GLU A 34 51.13 21.56 9.25
C GLU A 34 51.91 21.57 10.58
N GLU A 35 51.23 21.73 11.72
CA GLU A 35 51.91 21.78 13.03
C GLU A 35 52.53 20.45 13.46
N ARG A 36 51.93 19.31 13.05
CA ARG A 36 52.42 17.97 13.43
C ARG A 36 53.62 17.52 12.59
N ILE A 37 53.82 18.10 11.41
CA ILE A 37 55.00 17.86 10.55
C ILE A 37 56.22 18.63 11.10
N GLU A 38 56.02 19.81 11.68
CA GLU A 38 57.09 20.60 12.29
C GLU A 38 57.55 20.04 13.65
N GLN A 39 56.63 19.53 14.48
CA GLN A 39 56.96 19.01 15.82
C GLN A 39 57.71 17.67 15.84
N PHE A 40 57.64 16.86 14.78
CA PHE A 40 58.23 15.51 14.77
C PHE A 40 59.54 15.38 13.99
N GLY A 41 60.03 16.42 13.29
CA GLY A 41 61.40 16.44 12.74
C GLY A 41 61.77 15.23 11.87
N LEU A 42 60.81 14.68 11.12
CA LEU A 42 61.00 13.48 10.29
C LEU A 42 61.46 13.89 8.88
N GLY A 43 62.77 14.12 8.75
CA GLY A 43 63.43 14.48 7.50
C GLY A 43 63.70 13.32 6.53
N ASP A 44 63.22 12.11 6.79
CA ASP A 44 63.41 10.99 5.85
C ASP A 44 62.41 9.85 6.13
N VAL A 45 61.27 9.84 5.42
CA VAL A 45 60.38 8.67 5.37
C VAL A 45 59.91 8.47 3.93
N ASP A 46 60.20 7.27 3.44
CA ASP A 46 59.99 6.71 2.11
C ASP A 46 58.65 7.13 1.44
N PRO A 47 58.66 7.68 0.20
CA PRO A 47 57.47 8.17 -0.52
C PRO A 47 56.33 7.15 -0.70
N GLN A 48 56.60 5.86 -0.49
CA GLN A 48 55.60 4.80 -0.63
C GLN A 48 54.67 4.66 0.59
N VAL A 49 55.11 5.05 1.81
CA VAL A 49 54.29 4.89 3.03
C VAL A 49 53.22 5.99 3.14
N LEU A 50 53.52 7.18 2.61
CA LEU A 50 52.57 8.30 2.54
C LEU A 50 51.37 8.00 1.62
N ALA A 51 51.58 7.24 0.54
CA ALA A 51 50.52 6.87 -0.39
C ALA A 51 49.50 5.86 0.19
N TRP A 52 49.91 5.03 1.15
CA TRP A 52 49.02 4.07 1.81
C TRP A 52 48.11 4.74 2.86
N VAL A 53 48.63 5.77 3.53
CA VAL A 53 47.89 6.57 4.53
C VAL A 53 46.89 7.54 3.88
N ASP A 54 47.13 7.93 2.61
CA ASP A 54 46.26 8.84 1.85
C ASP A 54 45.11 8.14 1.10
N SER A 55 44.89 6.84 1.30
CA SER A 55 43.77 6.13 0.66
C SER A 55 42.44 6.46 1.36
N PRO A 56 41.48 7.14 0.68
CA PRO A 56 40.18 7.45 1.29
C PRO A 56 39.41 6.14 1.51
N VAL A 57 38.99 5.92 2.75
CA VAL A 57 38.14 4.77 3.11
C VAL A 57 36.74 5.00 2.54
N GLU A 58 36.47 4.38 1.40
CA GLU A 58 35.16 4.37 0.76
C GLU A 58 34.24 3.40 1.53
N VAL A 59 33.28 3.97 2.27
CA VAL A 59 32.31 3.19 3.05
C VAL A 59 31.23 2.68 2.10
N LEU A 60 31.41 1.48 1.56
CA LEU A 60 30.41 0.78 0.77
C LEU A 60 29.32 0.16 1.68
N PRO A 61 28.04 0.17 1.25
CA PRO A 61 26.99 -0.53 1.96
C PRO A 61 27.24 -2.05 1.92
N ASN A 62 27.06 -2.69 3.07
CA ASN A 62 27.33 -4.09 3.33
C ASN A 62 26.60 -5.03 2.34
N ARG A 63 27.33 -5.59 1.39
CA ARG A 63 26.97 -6.81 0.65
C ARG A 63 28.23 -7.66 0.44
N PRO A 64 28.15 -9.01 0.42
CA PRO A 64 29.31 -9.87 0.23
C PRO A 64 29.95 -9.56 -1.12
N VAL A 65 31.24 -9.25 -1.09
CA VAL A 65 32.04 -8.95 -2.27
C VAL A 65 32.47 -10.27 -2.89
N ASP A 66 31.70 -10.73 -3.87
CA ASP A 66 32.26 -11.53 -4.97
C ASP A 66 32.46 -10.60 -6.15
N GLY A 67 33.70 -10.56 -6.64
CA GLY A 67 34.20 -9.56 -7.55
C GLY A 67 33.56 -9.61 -8.94
N GLU A 68 32.97 -8.49 -9.32
CA GLU A 68 33.17 -7.82 -10.61
C GLU A 68 32.44 -6.49 -10.52
N ASN A 69 33.17 -5.38 -10.59
CA ASN A 69 32.56 -4.07 -10.77
C ASN A 69 31.91 -4.05 -12.15
N PRO A 70 30.58 -3.97 -12.19
CA PRO A 70 30.04 -2.81 -12.88
C PRO A 70 28.81 -2.24 -12.10
N LYS A 71 28.69 -0.90 -12.10
CA LYS A 71 27.41 -0.13 -12.10
C LYS A 71 26.96 0.57 -10.79
N ALA A 72 27.43 1.79 -10.61
CA ALA A 72 26.69 2.83 -9.89
C ALA A 72 25.31 3.13 -10.55
N SER A 73 25.20 3.02 -11.88
CA SER A 73 23.93 3.25 -12.63
C SER A 73 22.88 2.14 -12.45
N GLN A 74 23.31 0.89 -12.24
CA GLN A 74 22.40 -0.26 -12.06
C GLN A 74 21.97 -0.40 -10.61
N SER A 75 22.77 0.07 -9.65
CA SER A 75 22.35 0.19 -8.25
C SER A 75 21.12 1.11 -8.09
N THR A 76 21.08 2.24 -8.81
CA THR A 76 19.92 3.14 -8.84
C THR A 76 18.74 2.52 -9.57
N SER A 77 18.97 1.80 -10.68
CA SER A 77 17.93 1.11 -11.43
C SER A 77 17.27 0.01 -10.59
N ASP A 78 18.04 -0.78 -9.86
CA ASP A 78 17.54 -1.89 -9.05
C ASP A 78 16.87 -1.39 -7.76
N ALA A 79 17.37 -0.30 -7.16
CA ALA A 79 16.68 0.39 -6.08
C ALA A 79 15.33 0.98 -6.53
N LEU A 80 15.26 1.57 -7.73
CA LEU A 80 14.01 2.04 -8.32
C LEU A 80 13.02 0.90 -8.55
N LYS A 81 13.48 -0.22 -9.13
CA LYS A 81 12.65 -1.41 -9.36
C LYS A 81 12.08 -1.96 -8.07
N ALA A 82 12.90 -2.11 -7.04
CA ALA A 82 12.47 -2.59 -5.72
C ALA A 82 11.41 -1.69 -5.07
N MET A 83 11.40 -0.38 -5.41
CA MET A 83 10.38 0.54 -4.92
C MET A 83 9.10 0.55 -5.77
N PHE A 84 9.23 0.59 -7.10
CA PHE A 84 8.09 0.77 -8.00
C PHE A 84 7.35 -0.53 -8.31
N LEU A 85 7.99 -1.69 -8.20
CA LEU A 85 7.35 -2.98 -8.47
C LEU A 85 6.22 -3.29 -7.46
N PRO A 86 6.43 -3.23 -6.13
CA PRO A 86 5.35 -3.43 -5.15
C PRO A 86 4.25 -2.38 -5.27
N PHE A 87 4.64 -1.14 -5.60
CA PHE A 87 3.70 -0.05 -5.86
C PHE A 87 2.82 -0.34 -7.09
N GLY A 88 3.39 -0.86 -8.18
CA GLY A 88 2.64 -1.24 -9.38
C GLY A 88 1.61 -2.34 -9.10
N VAL A 89 2.00 -3.35 -8.31
CA VAL A 89 1.10 -4.41 -7.84
C VAL A 89 -0.05 -3.82 -7.00
N MET A 90 0.26 -2.93 -6.06
CA MET A 90 -0.75 -2.22 -5.26
C MET A 90 -1.68 -1.37 -6.14
N MET A 91 -1.12 -0.65 -7.11
CA MET A 91 -1.86 0.22 -8.03
C MET A 91 -2.82 -0.57 -8.91
N LEU A 92 -2.42 -1.75 -9.38
CA LEU A 92 -3.30 -2.65 -10.12
C LEU A 92 -4.51 -3.02 -9.26
N MET A 93 -4.26 -3.43 -8.01
CA MET A 93 -5.31 -3.81 -7.09
C MET A 93 -6.28 -2.64 -6.81
N PHE A 94 -5.72 -1.45 -6.61
CA PHE A 94 -6.45 -0.21 -6.45
C PHE A 94 -7.33 0.11 -7.67
N MET A 95 -6.79 0.02 -8.89
CA MET A 95 -7.53 0.28 -10.13
C MET A 95 -8.71 -0.68 -10.30
N VAL A 96 -8.52 -1.97 -10.06
CA VAL A 96 -9.60 -2.96 -10.17
C VAL A 96 -10.69 -2.68 -9.13
N ILE A 97 -10.33 -2.36 -7.88
CA ILE A 97 -11.31 -2.02 -6.84
C ILE A 97 -12.13 -0.80 -7.25
N LEU A 98 -11.46 0.22 -7.79
CA LEU A 98 -12.14 1.43 -8.24
C LEU A 98 -13.17 1.19 -9.33
N MET A 99 -12.74 0.46 -10.37
CA MET A 99 -13.60 0.16 -11.49
C MET A 99 -14.76 -0.75 -11.08
N ALA A 100 -14.56 -1.63 -10.11
CA ALA A 100 -15.61 -2.50 -9.59
C ALA A 100 -16.59 -1.76 -8.66
N ALA A 101 -16.20 -0.65 -8.05
CA ALA A 101 -17.03 0.04 -7.06
C ALA A 101 -18.07 0.99 -7.68
N GLN A 102 -17.71 1.78 -8.71
CA GLN A 102 -18.63 2.77 -9.30
C GLN A 102 -19.94 2.17 -9.84
N PRO A 103 -19.93 1.05 -10.60
CA PRO A 103 -21.16 0.53 -11.21
C PRO A 103 -22.20 0.10 -10.17
N MET A 104 -21.78 -0.22 -8.94
CA MET A 104 -22.71 -0.57 -7.86
C MET A 104 -23.50 0.63 -7.34
N LEU A 105 -22.92 1.83 -7.37
CA LEU A 105 -23.66 3.04 -7.03
C LEU A 105 -24.77 3.29 -8.07
N GLU A 106 -24.40 3.28 -9.35
CA GLU A 106 -25.34 3.52 -10.47
C GLU A 106 -26.45 2.46 -10.47
N SER A 107 -26.08 1.19 -10.35
CA SER A 107 -27.05 0.07 -10.33
C SER A 107 -28.05 0.14 -9.18
N ALA A 108 -27.66 0.63 -8.00
CA ALA A 108 -28.58 0.80 -6.87
C ALA A 108 -29.56 1.95 -7.11
N MET A 109 -29.08 3.02 -7.73
CA MET A 109 -29.90 4.19 -8.03
C MET A 109 -30.89 3.92 -9.16
N GLU A 110 -30.47 3.24 -10.23
CA GLU A 110 -31.35 2.85 -11.33
C GLU A 110 -32.53 1.99 -10.85
N GLU A 111 -32.30 1.04 -9.95
CA GLU A 111 -33.37 0.20 -9.39
C GLU A 111 -34.41 0.95 -8.57
N LYS A 112 -33.99 2.03 -7.91
CA LYS A 112 -34.86 2.90 -7.13
C LYS A 112 -35.67 3.80 -8.06
N THR A 113 -35.02 4.40 -9.06
CA THR A 113 -35.64 5.30 -10.04
C THR A 113 -36.66 4.59 -10.94
N LEU A 114 -36.38 3.35 -11.34
CA LEU A 114 -37.24 2.60 -12.29
C LEU A 114 -38.46 1.91 -11.64
N ARG A 115 -38.71 2.08 -10.32
CA ARG A 115 -39.68 1.31 -9.52
C ARG A 115 -39.57 -0.22 -9.65
N ILE A 116 -38.46 -0.71 -10.22
CA ILE A 116 -38.17 -2.14 -10.37
C ILE A 116 -38.15 -2.82 -9.00
N SER A 117 -37.68 -2.10 -7.98
CA SER A 117 -37.68 -2.56 -6.58
C SER A 117 -39.08 -2.83 -5.99
N GLU A 118 -40.13 -2.12 -6.40
CA GLU A 118 -41.51 -2.38 -5.93
C GLU A 118 -42.03 -3.73 -6.43
N VAL A 119 -41.71 -4.08 -7.68
CA VAL A 119 -42.09 -5.35 -8.31
C VAL A 119 -41.24 -6.51 -7.76
N LEU A 120 -39.96 -6.27 -7.46
CA LEU A 120 -39.03 -7.29 -6.95
C LEU A 120 -39.22 -7.64 -5.46
N ILE A 121 -39.66 -6.69 -4.62
CA ILE A 121 -39.90 -6.94 -3.19
C ILE A 121 -41.00 -8.00 -2.96
N GLY A 122 -41.93 -8.17 -3.91
CA GLY A 122 -42.94 -9.24 -3.85
C GLY A 122 -42.38 -10.65 -4.07
N SER A 123 -41.17 -10.78 -4.64
CA SER A 123 -40.60 -12.06 -5.10
C SER A 123 -39.32 -12.49 -4.38
N VAL A 124 -38.46 -11.56 -3.95
CA VAL A 124 -37.17 -11.85 -3.32
C VAL A 124 -36.88 -10.89 -2.17
N THR A 125 -36.23 -11.39 -1.10
CA THR A 125 -35.83 -10.51 0.02
C THR A 125 -34.72 -9.53 -0.41
N PRO A 126 -34.76 -8.26 0.04
CA PRO A 126 -33.75 -7.26 -0.33
C PRO A 126 -32.30 -7.69 -0.04
N THR A 127 -32.08 -8.43 1.04
CA THR A 127 -30.75 -8.96 1.42
C THR A 127 -30.22 -9.99 0.43
N GLN A 128 -31.08 -10.85 -0.12
CA GLN A 128 -30.69 -11.85 -1.13
C GLN A 128 -30.39 -11.20 -2.47
N LEU A 129 -31.21 -10.22 -2.88
CA LEU A 129 -31.00 -9.46 -4.11
C LEU A 129 -29.64 -8.74 -4.09
N MET A 130 -29.34 -8.04 -2.99
CA MET A 130 -28.06 -7.33 -2.83
C MET A 130 -26.87 -8.27 -2.73
N GLY A 131 -26.99 -9.37 -2.00
CA GLY A 131 -25.93 -10.38 -1.91
C GLY A 131 -25.60 -10.96 -3.30
N GLY A 132 -26.63 -11.27 -4.09
CA GLY A 132 -26.48 -11.76 -5.46
C GLY A 132 -25.79 -10.75 -6.37
N LYS A 133 -26.17 -9.46 -6.30
CA LYS A 133 -25.50 -8.38 -7.03
C LYS A 133 -24.02 -8.27 -6.71
N LEU A 134 -23.67 -8.28 -5.43
CA LEU A 134 -22.28 -8.16 -4.99
C LEU A 134 -21.44 -9.35 -5.47
N LEU A 135 -21.97 -10.57 -5.41
CA LEU A 135 -21.30 -11.75 -5.96
C LEU A 135 -21.14 -11.67 -7.49
N GLY A 136 -22.16 -11.18 -8.21
CA GLY A 136 -22.06 -10.92 -9.64
C GLY A 136 -21.01 -9.86 -9.97
N ASN A 137 -20.92 -8.80 -9.16
CA ASN A 137 -19.91 -7.76 -9.31
C ASN A 137 -18.49 -8.29 -9.11
N VAL A 138 -18.29 -9.23 -8.16
CA VAL A 138 -16.99 -9.91 -8.01
C VAL A 138 -16.62 -10.64 -9.29
N ALA A 139 -17.54 -11.38 -9.92
CA ALA A 139 -17.26 -12.06 -11.18
C ALA A 139 -16.87 -11.07 -12.29
N GLY A 140 -17.59 -9.96 -12.43
CA GLY A 140 -17.23 -8.88 -13.37
C GLY A 140 -15.86 -8.28 -13.07
N SER A 141 -15.57 -8.01 -11.80
CA SER A 141 -14.28 -7.49 -11.36
C SER A 141 -13.13 -8.47 -11.58
N MET A 142 -13.39 -9.78 -11.53
CA MET A 142 -12.40 -10.80 -11.82
C MET A 142 -12.01 -10.82 -13.30
N VAL A 143 -12.93 -10.51 -14.22
CA VAL A 143 -12.59 -10.34 -15.64
C VAL A 143 -11.67 -9.14 -15.84
N ILE A 144 -12.00 -8.01 -15.21
CA ILE A 144 -11.18 -6.79 -15.24
C ILE A 144 -9.80 -7.07 -14.62
N PHE A 145 -9.77 -7.75 -13.47
CA PHE A 145 -8.55 -8.17 -12.80
C PHE A 145 -7.68 -9.04 -13.70
N LEU A 146 -8.24 -10.03 -14.40
CA LEU A 146 -7.50 -10.87 -15.33
C LEU A 146 -6.94 -10.05 -16.50
N LEU A 147 -7.72 -9.10 -17.05
CA LEU A 147 -7.27 -8.24 -18.14
C LEU A 147 -6.08 -7.36 -17.73
N TYR A 148 -6.21 -6.64 -16.61
CA TYR A 148 -5.11 -5.82 -16.08
C TYR A 148 -3.95 -6.66 -15.55
N GLY A 149 -4.23 -7.83 -14.97
CA GLY A 149 -3.24 -8.79 -14.50
C GLY A 149 -2.38 -9.33 -15.64
N CYS A 150 -3.00 -9.78 -16.73
CA CYS A 150 -2.30 -10.19 -17.96
C CYS A 150 -1.49 -9.04 -18.56
N GLY A 151 -2.06 -7.83 -18.61
CA GLY A 151 -1.34 -6.63 -19.05
C GLY A 151 -0.12 -6.31 -18.18
N GLY A 152 -0.26 -6.41 -16.86
CA GLY A 152 0.84 -6.23 -15.91
C GLY A 152 1.93 -7.28 -16.09
N ILE A 153 1.57 -8.55 -16.19
CA ILE A 153 2.50 -9.67 -16.45
C ILE A 153 3.24 -9.45 -17.78
N PHE A 154 2.54 -8.98 -18.83
CA PHE A 154 3.15 -8.68 -20.13
C PHE A 154 4.16 -7.52 -20.06
N VAL A 155 3.88 -6.47 -19.29
CA VAL A 155 4.83 -5.38 -19.07
C VAL A 155 6.05 -5.87 -18.28
N LEU A 156 5.82 -6.66 -17.24
CA LEU A 156 6.89 -7.24 -16.42
C LEU A 156 7.75 -8.24 -17.21
N SER A 157 7.16 -8.96 -18.18
CA SER A 157 7.89 -9.88 -19.04
C SER A 157 8.83 -9.14 -20.00
N GLN A 158 8.37 -8.03 -20.60
CA GLN A 158 9.22 -7.17 -21.42
C GLN A 158 10.41 -6.59 -20.64
N GLN A 159 10.19 -6.19 -19.39
CA GLN A 159 11.22 -5.61 -18.52
C GLN A 159 12.11 -6.66 -17.82
N ARG A 160 11.85 -7.97 -18.04
CA ARG A 160 12.52 -9.10 -17.35
C ARG A 160 12.43 -9.04 -15.81
N MET A 161 11.35 -8.45 -15.28
CA MET A 161 11.11 -8.26 -13.85
C MET A 161 10.18 -9.33 -13.24
N LEU A 162 9.74 -10.31 -14.03
CA LEU A 162 8.85 -11.37 -13.53
C LEU A 162 9.48 -12.22 -12.42
N GLY A 163 10.81 -12.38 -12.42
CA GLY A 163 11.52 -13.13 -11.39
C GLY A 163 11.57 -12.43 -10.02
N ASP A 164 11.30 -11.13 -9.99
CA ASP A 164 11.36 -10.32 -8.76
C ASP A 164 10.07 -10.46 -7.92
N LEU A 165 8.98 -10.97 -8.51
CA LEU A 165 7.73 -11.21 -7.79
C LEU A 165 7.66 -12.65 -7.28
N PRO A 166 7.45 -12.86 -5.98
CA PRO A 166 7.26 -14.21 -5.46
C PRO A 166 5.95 -14.80 -5.99
N ALA A 167 6.00 -16.00 -6.57
CA ALA A 167 4.81 -16.70 -7.09
C ALA A 167 3.75 -16.96 -6.00
N SER A 168 4.18 -17.01 -4.73
CA SER A 168 3.29 -17.10 -3.55
C SER A 168 2.39 -15.88 -3.36
N LEU A 169 2.64 -14.77 -4.06
CA LEU A 169 1.80 -13.58 -4.04
C LEU A 169 0.44 -13.81 -4.70
N ILE A 170 0.36 -14.65 -5.74
CA ILE A 170 -0.83 -14.77 -6.60
C ILE A 170 -2.08 -15.17 -5.79
N PRO A 171 -2.05 -16.21 -4.93
CA PRO A 171 -3.23 -16.58 -4.13
C PRO A 171 -3.68 -15.46 -3.19
N TRP A 172 -2.73 -14.77 -2.56
CA TRP A 172 -3.03 -13.63 -1.67
C TRP A 172 -3.61 -12.46 -2.44
N PHE A 173 -3.08 -12.18 -3.63
CA PHE A 173 -3.60 -11.13 -4.50
C PHE A 173 -5.06 -11.41 -4.83
N ILE A 174 -5.40 -12.60 -5.30
CA ILE A 174 -6.78 -12.98 -5.65
C ILE A 174 -7.71 -12.87 -4.43
N LEU A 175 -7.28 -13.40 -3.28
CA LEU A 175 -8.07 -13.36 -2.04
C LEU A 175 -8.37 -11.92 -1.61
N PHE A 176 -7.35 -11.07 -1.50
CA PHE A 176 -7.52 -9.68 -1.09
C PHE A 176 -8.23 -8.84 -2.16
N GLN A 177 -8.09 -9.19 -3.43
CA GLN A 177 -8.83 -8.55 -4.52
C GLN A 177 -10.34 -8.82 -4.38
N ILE A 178 -10.74 -10.06 -4.15
CA ILE A 178 -12.16 -10.42 -3.97
C ILE A 178 -12.73 -9.74 -2.71
N LEU A 179 -12.02 -9.82 -1.59
CA LEU A 179 -12.46 -9.20 -0.33
C LEU A 179 -12.53 -7.67 -0.43
N GLY A 180 -11.55 -7.04 -1.08
CA GLY A 180 -11.50 -5.61 -1.31
C GLY A 180 -12.65 -5.14 -2.20
N VAL A 181 -12.90 -5.83 -3.32
CA VAL A 181 -14.04 -5.52 -4.20
C VAL A 181 -15.35 -5.63 -3.42
N LEU A 182 -15.60 -6.73 -2.71
CA LEU A 182 -16.82 -6.89 -1.93
C LEU A 182 -17.01 -5.78 -0.89
N PHE A 183 -15.94 -5.40 -0.18
CA PHE A 183 -15.98 -4.35 0.82
C PHE A 183 -16.36 -3.00 0.22
N PHE A 184 -15.64 -2.54 -0.79
CA PHE A 184 -15.89 -1.23 -1.40
C PHE A 184 -17.21 -1.20 -2.18
N SER A 185 -17.55 -2.25 -2.91
CA SER A 185 -18.85 -2.37 -3.57
C SER A 185 -20.01 -2.29 -2.57
N SER A 186 -19.89 -2.89 -1.39
CA SER A 186 -20.94 -2.78 -0.36
C SER A 186 -21.13 -1.36 0.17
N ILE A 187 -20.04 -0.59 0.31
CA ILE A 187 -20.11 0.84 0.69
C ILE A 187 -20.81 1.66 -0.40
N PHE A 188 -20.43 1.45 -1.66
CA PHE A 188 -21.03 2.15 -2.80
C PHE A 188 -22.53 1.83 -2.93
N LEU A 189 -22.89 0.58 -2.67
CA LEU A 189 -24.28 0.13 -2.63
C LEU A 189 -25.08 0.80 -1.49
N VAL A 190 -24.48 0.94 -0.30
CA VAL A 190 -25.08 1.69 0.83
C VAL A 190 -25.36 3.14 0.44
N VAL A 191 -24.39 3.80 -0.20
CA VAL A 191 -24.52 5.20 -0.62
C VAL A 191 -25.60 5.33 -1.68
N GLY A 192 -25.61 4.47 -2.70
CA GLY A 192 -26.62 4.47 -3.77
C GLY A 192 -28.03 4.19 -3.27
N ALA A 193 -28.18 3.34 -2.25
CA ALA A 193 -29.45 3.09 -1.60
C ALA A 193 -29.97 4.32 -0.81
N SER A 194 -29.06 5.15 -0.32
CA SER A 194 -29.36 6.26 0.60
C SER A 194 -29.74 7.56 -0.10
N VAL A 195 -29.34 7.75 -1.36
CA VAL A 195 -29.60 8.97 -2.12
C VAL A 195 -30.66 8.76 -3.20
N ASN A 196 -31.12 9.87 -3.78
CA ASN A 196 -31.98 9.85 -4.96
C ASN A 196 -31.27 10.41 -6.21
N GLU A 197 -30.24 11.24 -6.02
CA GLU A 197 -29.56 11.97 -7.09
C GLU A 197 -28.05 11.69 -7.11
N LEU A 198 -27.45 11.64 -8.31
CA LEU A 198 -26.05 11.24 -8.46
C LEU A 198 -25.11 12.30 -7.87
N LYS A 199 -25.52 13.57 -7.96
CA LYS A 199 -24.80 14.71 -7.39
C LYS A 199 -24.66 14.59 -5.86
N GLU A 200 -25.69 14.09 -5.18
CA GLU A 200 -25.64 13.86 -3.73
C GLU A 200 -24.74 12.68 -3.39
N ALA A 201 -24.82 11.58 -4.15
CA ALA A 201 -23.93 10.43 -3.95
C ALA A 201 -22.46 10.81 -4.05
N GLN A 202 -22.09 11.62 -5.05
CA GLN A 202 -20.70 12.07 -5.21
C GLN A 202 -20.19 12.81 -3.97
N SER A 203 -21.03 13.63 -3.32
CA SER A 203 -20.66 14.31 -2.07
C SER A 203 -20.47 13.35 -0.89
N LEU A 204 -21.27 12.28 -0.82
CA LEU A 204 -21.19 11.25 0.23
C LEU A 204 -20.05 10.25 0.01
N LEU A 205 -19.59 10.10 -1.23
CA LEU A 205 -18.46 9.26 -1.56
C LEU A 205 -17.11 9.92 -1.27
N LEU A 206 -17.02 11.25 -1.12
CA LEU A 206 -15.75 11.95 -0.83
C LEU A 206 -14.96 11.30 0.33
N PRO A 207 -15.56 10.99 1.50
CA PRO A 207 -14.84 10.31 2.57
C PRO A 207 -14.42 8.87 2.21
N VAL A 208 -15.21 8.17 1.40
CA VAL A 208 -14.90 6.81 0.93
C VAL A 208 -13.65 6.83 0.05
N TRP A 209 -13.57 7.80 -0.87
CA TRP A 209 -12.40 8.06 -1.69
C TRP A 209 -11.16 8.37 -0.85
N MET A 210 -11.30 9.15 0.21
CA MET A 210 -10.19 9.43 1.13
C MET A 210 -9.66 8.17 1.80
N PHE A 211 -10.54 7.28 2.30
CA PHE A 211 -10.11 6.02 2.90
C PHE A 211 -9.44 5.08 1.91
N LEU A 212 -9.94 5.05 0.67
CA LEU A 212 -9.35 4.25 -0.40
C LEU A 212 -7.99 4.81 -0.85
N MET A 213 -7.83 6.13 -0.86
CA MET A 213 -6.57 6.82 -1.20
C MET A 213 -5.52 6.74 -0.10
N ALA A 214 -5.92 6.70 1.17
CA ALA A 214 -5.02 6.69 2.32
C ALA A 214 -3.83 5.70 2.20
N PRO A 215 -4.03 4.40 1.88
CA PRO A 215 -2.91 3.46 1.70
C PRO A 215 -2.00 3.83 0.52
N VAL A 216 -2.57 4.37 -0.55
CA VAL A 216 -1.81 4.82 -1.72
C VAL A 216 -0.96 6.04 -1.39
N MET A 217 -1.37 6.91 -0.47
CA MET A 217 -0.58 8.09 -0.07
C MET A 217 0.65 7.73 0.75
N VAL A 218 0.57 6.69 1.58
CA VAL A 218 1.65 6.25 2.49
C VAL A 218 2.46 5.07 1.95
N TRP A 219 2.29 4.73 0.66
CA TRP A 219 2.95 3.61 0.00
C TRP A 219 4.46 3.63 0.18
N PHE A 220 5.07 4.81 0.10
CA PHE A 220 6.51 4.98 0.18
C PHE A 220 7.09 4.57 1.54
N ILE A 221 6.34 4.81 2.62
CA ILE A 221 6.70 4.36 3.97
C ILE A 221 6.59 2.83 4.03
N ALA A 222 5.50 2.28 3.48
CA ALA A 222 5.24 0.84 3.50
C ALA A 222 6.23 0.03 2.64
N VAL A 223 6.76 0.60 1.56
CA VAL A 223 7.77 -0.04 0.71
C VAL A 223 9.17 0.03 1.35
N ARG A 224 9.50 1.16 2.00
CA ARG A 224 10.80 1.35 2.64
C ARG A 224 10.96 0.52 3.91
N ASP A 225 9.90 0.44 4.70
CA ASP A 225 9.86 -0.38 5.91
C ASP A 225 8.58 -1.25 5.94
N PRO A 226 8.57 -2.36 5.19
CA PRO A 226 7.41 -3.25 5.12
C PRO A 226 7.05 -3.93 6.45
N ASN A 227 7.99 -4.01 7.40
CA ASN A 227 7.75 -4.58 8.73
C ASN A 227 7.54 -3.50 9.80
N GLY A 228 7.56 -2.23 9.41
CA GLY A 228 7.33 -1.10 10.29
C GLY A 228 5.92 -1.11 10.89
N LEU A 229 5.77 -0.35 11.98
CA LEU A 229 4.51 -0.19 12.71
C LEU A 229 3.39 0.31 11.79
N VAL A 230 3.66 1.33 10.97
CA VAL A 230 2.67 1.95 10.09
C VAL A 230 2.18 0.98 9.01
N ALA A 231 3.11 0.28 8.35
CA ALA A 231 2.78 -0.72 7.32
C ALA A 231 1.94 -1.86 7.92
N THR A 232 2.32 -2.33 9.11
CA THR A 232 1.62 -3.40 9.82
C THR A 232 0.22 -2.97 10.27
N ALA A 233 0.07 -1.77 10.85
CA ALA A 233 -1.22 -1.25 11.30
C ALA A 233 -2.21 -1.08 10.14
N LEU A 234 -1.77 -0.51 9.01
CA LEU A 234 -2.62 -0.33 7.83
C LEU A 234 -3.00 -1.65 7.16
N SER A 235 -2.16 -2.69 7.31
CA SER A 235 -2.48 -4.03 6.82
C SER A 235 -3.65 -4.68 7.58
N PHE A 236 -3.97 -4.17 8.76
CA PHE A 236 -5.07 -4.68 9.60
C PHE A 236 -6.31 -3.78 9.57
N PHE A 237 -6.17 -2.53 9.13
CA PHE A 237 -7.31 -1.63 8.94
C PHE A 237 -8.07 -1.99 7.65
N PRO A 238 -9.35 -2.41 7.68
CA PRO A 238 -10.00 -3.04 6.53
C PRO A 238 -9.97 -2.24 5.23
N PRO A 239 -10.27 -0.92 5.21
CA PRO A 239 -10.18 -0.14 3.97
C PRO A 239 -8.79 -0.11 3.32
N SER A 240 -7.72 -0.13 4.12
CA SER A 240 -6.33 -0.11 3.61
C SER A 240 -5.70 -1.50 3.50
N CYS A 241 -6.28 -2.48 4.16
CA CYS A 241 -5.78 -3.84 4.32
C CYS A 241 -5.38 -4.50 3.00
N PRO A 242 -6.27 -4.61 1.98
CA PRO A 242 -5.94 -5.39 0.80
C PRO A 242 -4.76 -4.77 0.03
N MET A 243 -4.67 -3.43 -0.02
CA MET A 243 -3.63 -2.73 -0.77
C MET A 243 -2.27 -2.84 -0.07
N THR A 244 -2.26 -2.57 1.23
CA THR A 244 -1.01 -2.54 2.00
C THR A 244 -0.45 -3.93 2.25
N MET A 245 -1.28 -4.95 2.48
CA MET A 245 -0.81 -6.31 2.68
C MET A 245 -0.19 -6.88 1.39
N VAL A 246 -0.85 -6.69 0.25
CA VAL A 246 -0.30 -7.13 -1.05
C VAL A 246 0.99 -6.39 -1.39
N LEU A 247 1.07 -5.08 -1.12
CA LEU A 247 2.31 -4.32 -1.28
C LEU A 247 3.46 -4.90 -0.45
N ARG A 248 3.23 -5.19 0.84
CA ARG A 248 4.25 -5.75 1.74
C ARG A 248 4.74 -7.13 1.27
N LEU A 249 3.83 -7.97 0.79
CA LEU A 249 4.15 -9.28 0.22
C LEU A 249 4.92 -9.15 -1.10
N ALA A 250 4.59 -8.16 -1.94
CA ALA A 250 5.26 -7.89 -3.20
C ALA A 250 6.67 -7.29 -3.01
N SER A 251 6.94 -6.62 -1.88
CA SER A 251 8.26 -6.11 -1.52
C SER A 251 9.30 -7.21 -1.18
N GLY A 252 8.93 -8.50 -1.24
CA GLY A 252 9.86 -9.61 -1.03
C GLY A 252 10.31 -9.80 0.42
N THR A 253 9.70 -9.08 1.37
CA THR A 253 9.99 -9.25 2.79
C THR A 253 9.27 -10.47 3.36
N ALA A 254 9.93 -11.17 4.28
CA ALA A 254 9.33 -12.26 5.04
C ALA A 254 8.32 -11.70 6.05
N VAL A 255 7.11 -11.38 5.59
CA VAL A 255 5.98 -11.07 6.47
C VAL A 255 5.67 -12.34 7.29
N PRO A 256 5.51 -12.25 8.61
CA PRO A 256 5.14 -13.40 9.41
C PRO A 256 3.88 -14.05 8.85
N TRP A 257 3.94 -15.37 8.64
CA TRP A 257 2.92 -16.12 7.89
C TRP A 257 1.50 -15.98 8.44
N TRP A 258 1.34 -15.66 9.73
CA TRP A 258 0.04 -15.44 10.36
C TRP A 258 -0.60 -14.08 10.01
N GLN A 259 0.19 -13.05 9.67
CA GLN A 259 -0.36 -11.70 9.42
C GLN A 259 -1.33 -11.66 8.24
N PRO A 260 -1.02 -12.27 7.07
CA PRO A 260 -1.97 -12.35 5.95
C PRO A 260 -3.29 -13.02 6.31
N PHE A 261 -3.26 -14.11 7.10
CA PHE A 261 -4.49 -14.79 7.53
C PHE A 261 -5.33 -13.93 8.47
N VAL A 262 -4.71 -13.29 9.46
CA VAL A 262 -5.42 -12.42 10.40
C VAL A 262 -6.00 -11.20 9.68
N ALA A 263 -5.25 -10.60 8.76
CA ALA A 263 -5.73 -9.51 7.93
C ALA A 263 -6.91 -9.94 7.05
N ALA A 264 -6.81 -11.10 6.39
CA ALA A 264 -7.90 -11.64 5.58
C ALA A 264 -9.15 -11.94 6.43
N ALA A 265 -8.99 -12.47 7.64
CA ALA A 265 -10.10 -12.74 8.56
C ALA A 265 -10.77 -11.44 9.01
N MET A 266 -10.02 -10.42 9.43
CA MET A 266 -10.59 -9.12 9.82
C MET A 266 -11.25 -8.42 8.64
N MET A 267 -10.65 -8.49 7.46
CA MET A 267 -11.24 -7.97 6.24
C MET A 267 -12.56 -8.68 5.91
N MET A 268 -12.59 -10.01 6.02
CA MET A 268 -13.81 -10.79 5.81
C MET A 268 -14.92 -10.40 6.79
N VAL A 269 -14.60 -10.26 8.08
CA VAL A 269 -15.56 -9.79 9.10
C VAL A 269 -16.08 -8.39 8.77
N ALA A 270 -15.20 -7.46 8.40
CA ALA A 270 -15.58 -6.11 8.02
C ALA A 270 -16.46 -6.09 6.76
N THR A 271 -16.11 -6.89 5.75
CA THR A 271 -16.92 -7.07 4.54
C THR A 271 -18.29 -7.62 4.86
N SER A 272 -18.38 -8.70 5.64
CA SER A 272 -19.67 -9.28 6.04
C SER A 272 -20.54 -8.28 6.81
N ALA A 273 -19.95 -7.49 7.71
CA ALA A 273 -20.65 -6.43 8.43
C ALA A 273 -21.22 -5.37 7.47
N MET A 274 -20.44 -4.92 6.48
CA MET A 274 -20.88 -3.93 5.50
C MET A 274 -21.92 -4.47 4.52
N VAL A 275 -21.84 -5.74 4.12
CA VAL A 275 -22.86 -6.40 3.29
C VAL A 275 -24.20 -6.47 4.02
N VAL A 276 -24.19 -6.84 5.31
CA VAL A 276 -25.40 -6.86 6.14
C VAL A 276 -25.97 -5.44 6.30
N LEU A 277 -25.10 -4.46 6.52
CA LEU A 277 -25.50 -3.05 6.61
C LEU A 277 -26.14 -2.56 5.31
N ALA A 278 -25.59 -2.92 4.15
CA ALA A 278 -26.13 -2.58 2.84
C ALA A 278 -27.56 -3.12 2.66
N GLY A 279 -27.78 -4.41 2.95
CA GLY A 279 -29.10 -5.02 2.87
C GLY A 279 -30.12 -4.36 3.81
N ARG A 280 -29.70 -3.98 5.03
CA ARG A 280 -30.56 -3.27 5.99
C ARG A 280 -30.91 -1.86 5.51
N ILE A 281 -29.93 -1.09 5.04
CA ILE A 281 -30.14 0.29 4.58
C ILE A 281 -31.02 0.30 3.34
N TYR A 282 -30.81 -0.62 2.40
CA TYR A 282 -31.64 -0.72 1.21
C TYR A 282 -33.08 -1.10 1.51
N ARG A 283 -33.32 -2.03 2.45
CA ARG A 283 -34.68 -2.33 2.92
C ARG A 283 -35.39 -1.08 3.46
N VAL A 284 -34.69 -0.22 4.20
CA VAL A 284 -35.25 1.03 4.74
C VAL A 284 -35.41 2.10 3.65
N GLY A 285 -34.45 2.22 2.74
CA GLY A 285 -34.44 3.20 1.66
C GLY A 285 -35.52 2.98 0.60
N LEU A 286 -35.99 1.73 0.43
CA LEU A 286 -37.11 1.39 -0.44
C LEU A 286 -38.49 1.67 0.18
N LEU A 287 -38.62 1.64 1.51
CA LEU A 287 -39.90 1.83 2.21
C LEU A 287 -40.23 3.28 2.54
N LYS A 288 -39.29 4.22 2.37
CA LYS A 288 -39.48 5.65 2.67
C LYS A 288 -38.93 6.51 1.55
N THR A 289 -39.81 6.82 0.61
CA THR A 289 -39.59 7.78 -0.49
C THR A 289 -39.61 9.24 -0.02
N ASP A 290 -39.81 9.51 1.29
CA ASP A 290 -39.91 10.88 1.81
C ASP A 290 -38.72 11.30 2.69
N GLY A 291 -37.88 12.16 2.10
CA GLY A 291 -37.00 13.08 2.80
C GLY A 291 -35.58 12.58 3.07
N VAL A 292 -34.61 13.28 2.48
CA VAL A 292 -33.16 13.14 2.70
C VAL A 292 -32.86 13.03 4.20
N ARG A 293 -32.27 11.92 4.64
CA ARG A 293 -31.81 11.78 6.02
C ARG A 293 -30.35 11.34 6.07
N SER A 294 -29.63 11.99 6.97
CA SER A 294 -28.22 11.73 7.29
C SER A 294 -27.97 10.25 7.60
N ILE A 295 -26.91 9.69 7.01
CA ILE A 295 -26.42 8.30 7.19
C ILE A 295 -26.37 7.89 8.68
N LEU A 296 -26.09 8.84 9.57
CA LEU A 296 -26.00 8.62 11.01
C LEU A 296 -27.34 8.20 11.66
N GLN A 297 -28.47 8.68 11.12
CA GLN A 297 -29.80 8.32 11.62
C GLN A 297 -30.23 6.92 11.16
N LEU A 298 -29.75 6.47 9.99
CA LEU A 298 -30.02 5.13 9.45
C LEU A 298 -29.27 4.06 10.24
N VAL A 299 -27.98 4.28 10.55
CA VAL A 299 -27.19 3.37 11.38
C VAL A 299 -27.79 3.25 12.80
N ARG A 300 -28.20 4.37 13.40
CA ARG A 300 -28.78 4.38 14.76
C ARG A 300 -30.11 3.65 14.85
N ARG A 301 -30.94 3.69 13.80
CA ARG A 301 -32.23 2.97 13.77
C ARG A 301 -32.10 1.50 13.34
N ALA A 302 -31.12 1.17 12.50
CA ALA A 302 -30.79 -0.21 12.17
C ALA A 302 -30.30 -1.03 13.39
N GLY A 303 -29.86 -0.35 14.46
CA GLY A 303 -29.59 -0.94 15.77
C GLY A 303 -30.79 -0.98 16.73
N GLN A 304 -31.90 -0.28 16.42
CA GLN A 304 -33.09 -0.19 17.28
C GLN A 304 -34.23 -1.13 16.87
N SER A 305 -34.14 -1.82 15.73
CA SER A 305 -35.11 -2.82 15.31
C SER A 305 -34.79 -4.23 15.85
N ILE A 306 -34.39 -4.30 17.13
CA ILE A 306 -34.30 -5.55 17.89
C ILE A 306 -35.68 -5.83 18.47
#